data_AF-A0A1Q7BYI4-F1
#
_entry.id   AF-A0A1Q7BYI4-F1
#
_cell.length_a   1.000
_cell.length_b   1.000
_cell.length_c   1.000
_cell.angle_alpha   90.00
_cell.angle_beta   90.00
_cell.angle_gamma   90.00
#
_symmetry.space_group_name_H-M   'P 1'
#
loop_
_entity.id
_entity.type
_entity.pdbx_description
1 polymer ?
#
loop_
_entity_poly.entity_id
_entity_poly.type
_entity_poly.pdbx_seq_one_letter_code
_entity_poly.pdbx_strand_id
1 'polypeptide(L)'
;MRCLLPAINLRQTGKCEPGEDAMALKTVISRAIRPCVLMQLAAALLGCSEIGLGRQPEKTVDPNTFPENYKKDVLAYVQAHPGELVNTRDASISTPALKAFAMESRYFVCVQANAPDSRKEKLVIFFSGRINQFIDTEGGQCSGAAYQPFPELLAELRHLKEKK
;
A
#
# COMPACT_ATOMS: atom_id res chain seq x y z
N MET A 1 -6.48 -22.02 52.61
CA MET A 1 -6.40 -22.60 51.26
C MET A 1 -6.98 -21.60 50.27
N ARG A 2 -6.18 -21.17 49.28
CA ARG A 2 -6.59 -20.22 48.24
C ARG A 2 -7.40 -20.96 47.17
N CYS A 3 -8.68 -20.60 47.00
CA CYS A 3 -9.44 -20.91 45.79
C CYS A 3 -9.51 -19.64 44.95
N LEU A 4 -8.75 -19.61 43.85
CA LEU A 4 -8.86 -18.56 42.84
C LEU A 4 -10.12 -18.78 42.00
N LEU A 5 -10.86 -17.69 41.81
CA LEU A 5 -11.96 -17.51 40.87
C LEU A 5 -11.41 -17.24 39.44
N PRO A 6 -12.23 -17.40 38.39
CA PRO A 6 -13.16 -16.33 38.02
C PRO A 6 -14.62 -16.78 38.06
N ALA A 7 -15.44 -16.03 38.79
CA ALA A 7 -16.89 -16.18 38.89
C ALA A 7 -17.58 -15.64 37.65
N ILE A 8 -18.15 -16.55 36.88
CA ILE A 8 -19.37 -16.32 36.12
C ILE A 8 -20.47 -15.95 37.11
N ASN A 9 -21.15 -14.82 36.89
CA ASN A 9 -22.30 -14.41 37.69
C ASN A 9 -23.47 -15.35 37.38
N LEU A 10 -23.77 -16.27 38.30
CA LEU A 10 -25.06 -16.96 38.36
C LEU A 10 -26.12 -15.99 38.90
N ARG A 11 -27.20 -15.79 38.16
CA ARG A 11 -28.52 -15.66 38.78
C ARG A 11 -29.47 -16.72 38.20
N GLN A 12 -29.79 -17.64 39.09
CA GLN A 12 -30.82 -18.68 39.11
C GLN A 12 -32.05 -18.39 38.22
N THR A 13 -32.55 -19.41 37.52
CA THR A 13 -33.67 -20.32 37.86
C THR A 13 -33.68 -21.42 36.78
N GLY A 14 -34.01 -22.69 36.96
CA GLY A 14 -34.30 -23.54 38.11
C GLY A 14 -34.35 -24.99 37.59
N LYS A 15 -34.02 -25.95 38.47
CA LYS A 15 -34.46 -27.36 38.62
C LYS A 15 -34.80 -28.19 37.36
N CYS A 16 -34.54 -29.48 37.26
CA CYS A 16 -33.75 -30.51 37.95
C CYS A 16 -33.87 -31.73 37.01
N GLU A 17 -32.77 -32.46 36.83
CA GLU A 17 -32.68 -33.86 36.38
C GLU A 17 -33.63 -34.78 37.21
N PRO A 18 -33.85 -36.08 36.92
CA PRO A 18 -33.11 -37.00 36.04
C PRO A 18 -34.01 -38.01 35.28
N GLY A 19 -33.39 -38.98 34.60
CA GLY A 19 -33.93 -40.35 34.63
C GLY A 19 -34.12 -41.03 33.27
N GLU A 20 -33.10 -41.80 32.91
CA GLU A 20 -33.19 -43.19 32.44
C GLU A 20 -34.28 -43.58 31.42
N ASP A 21 -33.73 -43.96 30.26
CA ASP A 21 -33.91 -45.27 29.65
C ASP A 21 -35.06 -45.56 28.68
N ALA A 22 -34.63 -46.40 27.73
CA ALA A 22 -35.39 -47.44 27.07
C ALA A 22 -36.18 -47.07 25.80
N MET A 23 -35.48 -47.36 24.70
CA MET A 23 -35.88 -48.30 23.65
C MET A 23 -37.00 -47.93 22.67
N ALA A 24 -36.86 -48.61 21.53
CA ALA A 24 -37.92 -49.08 20.65
C ALA A 24 -38.33 -48.14 19.52
N LEU A 25 -37.49 -48.17 18.49
CA LEU A 25 -37.86 -48.56 17.13
C LEU A 25 -39.37 -48.78 16.89
N LYS A 26 -40.00 -47.85 16.14
CA LYS A 26 -41.19 -48.15 15.35
C LYS A 26 -41.08 -47.50 13.97
N THR A 27 -40.79 -48.33 12.99
CA THR A 27 -41.00 -48.07 11.56
C THR A 27 -42.49 -48.13 11.27
N VAL A 28 -43.14 -47.03 10.86
CA VAL A 28 -44.37 -47.06 10.03
C VAL A 28 -44.45 -45.80 9.14
N ILE A 29 -44.05 -45.99 7.88
CA ILE A 29 -44.84 -45.73 6.66
C ILE A 29 -45.54 -44.35 6.52
N SER A 30 -44.91 -43.52 5.69
CA SER A 30 -45.42 -42.93 4.44
C SER A 30 -46.72 -42.08 4.38
N ARG A 31 -46.53 -40.90 3.76
CA ARG A 31 -47.47 -39.96 3.09
C ARG A 31 -48.22 -39.01 4.05
N ALA A 32 -48.18 -37.69 3.91
CA ALA A 32 -48.13 -36.90 2.69
C ALA A 32 -47.36 -35.58 2.87
N ILE A 33 -46.53 -35.31 1.87
CA ILE A 33 -46.09 -34.03 1.31
C ILE A 33 -46.64 -32.77 2.01
N ARG A 34 -45.77 -32.06 2.75
CA ARG A 34 -45.80 -30.60 2.83
C ARG A 34 -44.50 -30.08 2.20
N PRO A 35 -44.53 -29.62 0.94
CA PRO A 35 -43.34 -29.37 0.13
C PRO A 35 -42.75 -27.97 0.38
N CYS A 36 -42.91 -27.42 1.59
CA CYS A 36 -42.46 -26.05 1.89
C CYS A 36 -41.20 -25.99 2.74
N VAL A 37 -40.78 -27.10 3.36
CA VAL A 37 -39.61 -27.09 4.28
C VAL A 37 -38.32 -27.48 3.56
N LEU A 38 -38.38 -28.17 2.42
CA LEU A 38 -37.20 -28.49 1.61
C LEU A 38 -36.68 -27.31 0.78
N MET A 39 -37.44 -26.20 0.69
CA MET A 39 -37.03 -25.04 -0.11
C MET A 39 -36.18 -24.02 0.67
N GLN A 40 -36.05 -24.18 1.99
CA GLN A 40 -35.29 -23.25 2.84
C GLN A 40 -33.81 -23.65 3.03
N LEU A 41 -33.37 -24.80 2.50
CA LEU A 41 -31.98 -25.26 2.60
C LEU A 41 -31.26 -25.33 1.24
N ALA A 42 -31.68 -24.48 0.29
CA ALA A 42 -31.02 -24.34 -1.02
C ALA A 42 -30.63 -22.87 -1.34
N ALA A 43 -30.71 -21.97 -0.36
CA ALA A 43 -30.48 -20.53 -0.57
C ALA A 43 -29.22 -19.98 0.13
N ALA A 44 -28.26 -20.83 0.51
CA ALA A 44 -27.05 -20.41 1.23
C ALA A 44 -25.72 -20.65 0.48
N LEU A 45 -25.75 -21.11 -0.77
CA LEU A 45 -24.54 -21.33 -1.59
C LEU A 45 -24.73 -20.84 -3.03
N LEU A 46 -25.29 -19.63 -3.18
CA LEU A 46 -25.10 -18.81 -4.37
C LEU A 46 -24.56 -17.45 -3.93
N GLY A 47 -23.50 -17.47 -3.12
CA GLY A 47 -22.54 -16.37 -3.16
C GLY A 47 -21.93 -16.43 -4.54
N CYS A 48 -22.39 -15.54 -5.44
CA CYS A 48 -21.82 -15.37 -6.76
C CYS A 48 -20.31 -15.19 -6.59
N SER A 49 -19.55 -16.26 -6.84
CA SER A 49 -18.31 -16.06 -7.56
C SER A 49 -18.79 -15.49 -8.88
N GLU A 50 -18.77 -14.16 -8.99
CA GLU A 50 -18.76 -13.50 -10.29
C GLU A 50 -17.55 -14.09 -11.00
N ILE A 51 -17.80 -15.20 -11.70
CA ILE A 51 -16.99 -15.69 -12.78
C ILE A 51 -17.09 -14.58 -13.83
N GLY A 52 -16.28 -13.56 -13.63
CA GLY A 52 -16.03 -12.52 -14.61
C GLY A 52 -15.35 -13.17 -15.81
N LEU A 53 -16.16 -13.73 -16.70
CA LEU A 53 -15.85 -14.05 -18.10
C LEU A 53 -15.56 -12.73 -18.83
N GLY A 54 -14.49 -12.08 -18.43
CA GLY A 54 -14.23 -10.68 -18.74
C GLY A 54 -13.28 -10.05 -17.73
N ARG A 55 -12.22 -10.77 -17.30
CA ARG A 55 -11.01 -10.07 -16.88
C ARG A 55 -10.49 -9.38 -18.13
N GLN A 56 -10.93 -8.14 -18.36
CA GLN A 56 -10.20 -7.20 -19.21
C GLN A 56 -8.73 -7.39 -18.85
N PRO A 57 -7.82 -7.62 -19.81
CA PRO A 57 -6.41 -7.73 -19.51
C PRO A 57 -6.07 -6.52 -18.65
N GLU A 58 -5.79 -6.77 -17.38
CA GLU A 58 -5.41 -5.75 -16.41
C GLU A 58 -4.26 -5.05 -17.07
N LYS A 59 -4.48 -3.80 -17.50
CA LYS A 59 -3.54 -3.11 -18.38
C LYS A 59 -2.23 -3.05 -17.61
N THR A 60 -1.28 -3.89 -17.97
CA THR A 60 -0.05 -4.05 -17.19
C THR A 60 0.65 -2.72 -17.26
N VAL A 61 0.61 -1.99 -16.15
CA VAL A 61 1.28 -0.70 -16.04
C VAL A 61 2.75 -0.99 -16.17
N ASP A 62 3.40 -0.44 -17.19
CA ASP A 62 4.83 -0.60 -17.36
C ASP A 62 5.54 0.12 -16.20
N PRO A 63 6.21 -0.63 -15.30
CA PRO A 63 6.92 -0.03 -14.18
C PRO A 63 8.05 0.91 -14.62
N ASN A 64 8.58 0.71 -15.83
CA ASN A 64 9.78 1.35 -16.36
C ASN A 64 9.49 2.22 -17.58
N THR A 65 8.39 2.96 -17.52
CA THR A 65 8.20 4.10 -18.45
C THR A 65 9.22 5.19 -18.15
N PHE A 66 9.90 5.68 -19.18
CA PHE A 66 10.90 6.74 -19.07
C PHE A 66 10.25 8.04 -18.54
N PRO A 67 10.83 8.71 -17.53
CA PRO A 67 10.24 9.92 -16.97
C PRO A 67 10.59 11.15 -17.81
N GLU A 68 9.79 11.40 -18.85
CA GLU A 68 10.01 12.52 -19.80
C GLU A 68 10.06 13.90 -19.12
N ASN A 69 9.26 14.08 -18.07
CA ASN A 69 9.11 15.36 -17.36
C ASN A 69 9.83 15.41 -16.01
N TYR A 70 10.84 14.55 -15.79
CA TYR A 70 11.50 14.37 -14.50
C TYR A 70 11.92 15.68 -13.79
N LYS A 71 12.42 16.68 -14.54
CA LYS A 71 12.78 17.99 -13.96
C LYS A 71 11.56 18.69 -13.36
N LYS A 72 10.44 18.74 -14.10
CA LYS A 72 9.20 19.37 -13.65
C LYS A 72 8.59 18.61 -12.49
N ASP A 73 8.61 17.28 -12.54
CA ASP A 73 8.11 16.44 -11.45
C ASP A 73 8.91 16.67 -10.17
N VAL A 74 10.24 16.83 -10.25
CA VAL A 74 11.07 17.16 -9.09
C VAL A 74 10.74 18.54 -8.54
N LEU A 75 10.53 19.56 -9.38
CA LEU A 75 10.10 20.89 -8.93
C LEU A 75 8.76 20.81 -8.19
N ALA A 76 7.78 20.11 -8.76
CA ALA A 76 6.46 19.92 -8.14
C ALA A 76 6.57 19.16 -6.81
N TYR A 77 7.45 18.16 -6.72
CA TYR A 77 7.68 17.43 -5.48
C TYR A 77 8.26 18.33 -4.39
N VAL A 78 9.28 19.13 -4.72
CA VAL A 78 9.92 20.07 -3.79
C VAL A 78 8.96 21.20 -3.38
N GLN A 79 8.07 21.61 -4.28
CA GLN A 79 7.00 22.55 -3.96
C GLN A 79 6.08 22.03 -2.86
N ALA A 80 5.72 20.74 -2.91
CA ALA A 80 4.95 20.07 -1.87
C ALA A 80 5.77 19.76 -0.61
N HIS A 81 7.09 19.60 -0.74
CA HIS A 81 8.01 19.19 0.33
C HIS A 81 9.25 20.12 0.41
N PRO A 82 9.07 21.41 0.73
CA PRO A 82 10.17 22.38 0.73
C PRO A 82 11.29 22.04 1.73
N GLY A 83 10.99 21.24 2.75
CA GLY A 83 11.92 20.80 3.79
C GLY A 83 13.09 19.95 3.26
N GLU A 84 12.89 19.24 2.16
CA GLU A 84 13.86 18.28 1.64
C GLU A 84 15.17 18.93 1.16
N LEU A 85 15.08 20.14 0.59
CA LEU A 85 16.20 20.83 -0.08
C LEU A 85 16.39 22.27 0.44
N VAL A 86 16.12 22.51 1.73
CA VAL A 86 16.30 23.83 2.35
C VAL A 86 17.74 24.34 2.27
N ASN A 87 17.90 25.66 2.18
CA ASN A 87 19.19 26.38 2.18
C ASN A 87 20.15 26.02 1.03
N THR A 88 19.63 25.41 -0.04
CA THR A 88 20.39 25.12 -1.26
C THR A 88 20.78 26.41 -1.97
N ARG A 89 22.07 26.57 -2.29
CA ARG A 89 22.61 27.68 -3.10
C ARG A 89 22.86 27.30 -4.55
N ASP A 90 23.25 26.06 -4.78
CA ASP A 90 23.48 25.50 -6.10
C ASP A 90 22.82 24.12 -6.18
N ALA A 91 22.20 23.82 -7.32
CA ALA A 91 21.54 22.55 -7.54
C ALA A 91 21.93 21.96 -8.90
N SER A 92 22.14 20.65 -8.91
CA SER A 92 22.39 19.86 -10.11
C SER A 92 21.49 18.64 -10.14
N ILE A 93 21.09 18.20 -11.32
CA ILE A 93 20.24 17.03 -11.52
C ILE A 93 20.83 16.11 -12.57
N SER A 94 20.77 14.81 -12.36
CA SER A 94 21.24 13.84 -13.34
C SER A 94 20.19 13.59 -14.44
N THR A 95 20.63 13.03 -15.56
CA THR A 95 19.70 12.39 -16.50
C THR A 95 19.10 11.13 -15.86
N PRO A 96 17.85 10.74 -16.21
CA PRO A 96 17.27 9.48 -15.75
C PRO A 96 18.10 8.28 -16.20
N ALA A 97 18.40 7.38 -15.28
CA ALA A 97 19.15 6.16 -15.55
C ALA A 97 18.42 4.96 -14.97
N LEU A 98 18.31 3.87 -15.74
CA LEU A 98 17.74 2.62 -15.28
C LEU A 98 18.79 1.88 -14.42
N LYS A 99 18.50 1.62 -13.15
CA LYS A 99 19.37 0.82 -12.26
C LYS A 99 18.57 -0.28 -11.57
N ALA A 100 19.28 -1.25 -10.99
CA ALA A 100 18.66 -2.28 -10.16
C ALA A 100 18.09 -1.68 -8.87
N PHE A 101 16.89 -2.11 -8.51
CA PHE A 101 16.15 -1.75 -7.31
C PHE A 101 15.45 -3.00 -6.75
N ALA A 102 15.99 -3.53 -5.66
CA ALA A 102 15.56 -4.83 -5.11
C ALA A 102 15.59 -5.94 -6.18
N MET A 103 14.42 -6.49 -6.56
CA MET A 103 14.30 -7.55 -7.58
C MET A 103 13.99 -7.03 -8.98
N GLU A 104 13.81 -5.72 -9.14
CA GLU A 104 13.40 -5.09 -10.40
C GLU A 104 14.41 -4.03 -10.83
N SER A 105 14.23 -3.47 -12.02
CA SER A 105 14.94 -2.25 -12.43
C SER A 105 13.98 -1.07 -12.32
N ARG A 106 14.51 0.10 -11.95
CA ARG A 106 13.76 1.37 -11.84
C ARG A 106 14.56 2.53 -12.40
N TYR A 107 13.86 3.52 -12.94
CA TYR A 107 14.50 4.77 -13.33
C TYR A 107 14.82 5.60 -12.10
N PHE A 108 16.04 6.11 -12.06
CA PHE A 108 16.54 6.96 -11.00
C PHE A 108 17.02 8.28 -11.56
N VAL A 109 16.80 9.34 -10.78
CA VAL A 109 17.43 10.64 -10.99
C VAL A 109 18.09 11.05 -9.68
N CYS A 110 19.31 11.54 -9.77
CA CYS A 110 20.02 12.09 -8.64
C CYS A 110 19.89 13.60 -8.63
N VAL A 111 19.48 14.16 -7.50
CA VAL A 111 19.41 15.60 -7.27
C VAL A 111 20.46 15.94 -6.24
N GLN A 112 21.40 16.78 -6.63
CA GLN A 112 22.44 17.28 -5.77
C GLN A 112 22.13 18.72 -5.39
N ALA A 113 22.13 18.99 -4.09
CA ALA A 113 21.88 20.29 -3.50
C ALA A 113 23.09 20.71 -2.66
N ASN A 114 23.78 21.75 -3.13
CA ASN A 114 24.95 22.32 -2.47
C ASN A 114 24.51 23.53 -1.63
N ALA A 115 24.73 23.45 -0.33
CA ALA A 115 24.62 24.55 0.62
C ALA A 115 26.04 24.99 1.06
N PRO A 116 26.19 26.15 1.74
CA PRO A 116 27.52 26.65 2.15
C PRO A 116 28.33 25.65 2.97
N ASP A 117 27.66 24.97 3.90
CA ASP A 117 28.31 24.08 4.88
C ASP A 117 27.96 22.61 4.67
N SER A 118 27.16 22.28 3.65
CA SER A 118 26.74 20.89 3.40
C SER A 118 26.46 20.62 1.93
N ARG A 119 26.70 19.37 1.52
CA ARG A 119 26.32 18.85 0.22
C ARG A 119 25.35 17.70 0.45
N LYS A 120 24.11 17.89 0.00
CA LYS A 120 23.06 16.87 0.08
C LYS A 120 22.87 16.25 -1.29
N GLU A 121 22.63 14.95 -1.30
CA GLU A 121 22.35 14.21 -2.52
C GLU A 121 21.11 13.35 -2.26
N LYS A 122 20.15 13.49 -3.17
CA LYS A 122 18.84 12.85 -3.09
C LYS A 122 18.69 11.90 -4.28
N LEU A 123 18.18 10.71 -4.01
CA LEU A 123 17.79 9.75 -5.03
C LEU A 123 16.29 9.83 -5.25
N VAL A 124 15.91 10.07 -6.49
CA VAL A 124 14.51 10.13 -6.93
C VAL A 124 14.23 8.88 -7.73
N ILE A 125 13.30 8.06 -7.24
CA ILE A 125 12.93 6.77 -7.84
C ILE A 125 11.61 6.95 -8.58
N PHE A 126 11.57 6.53 -9.84
CA PHE A 126 10.38 6.63 -10.67
C PHE A 126 9.67 5.27 -10.81
N PHE A 127 8.34 5.31 -10.80
CA PHE A 127 7.45 4.20 -11.15
C PHE A 127 6.50 4.68 -12.24
N SER A 128 6.46 3.99 -13.39
CA SER A 128 5.57 4.34 -14.51
C SER A 128 5.67 5.82 -14.92
N GLY A 129 6.90 6.37 -14.95
CA GLY A 129 7.19 7.74 -15.35
C GLY A 129 6.90 8.82 -14.29
N ARG A 130 6.49 8.47 -13.07
CA ARG A 130 6.20 9.42 -11.97
C ARG A 130 7.08 9.18 -10.76
N ILE A 131 7.34 10.22 -9.97
CA ILE A 131 8.10 10.10 -8.72
C ILE A 131 7.34 9.19 -7.76
N ASN A 132 8.00 8.12 -7.34
CA ASN A 132 7.52 7.17 -6.35
C ASN A 132 8.19 7.41 -4.99
N GLN A 133 9.50 7.68 -5.00
CA GLN A 133 10.27 7.95 -3.78
C GLN A 133 11.27 9.09 -4.01
N PHE A 134 11.53 9.86 -2.96
CA PHE A 134 12.52 10.92 -2.92
C PHE A 134 13.27 10.77 -1.59
N ILE A 135 14.46 10.19 -1.63
CA ILE A 135 15.18 9.75 -0.42
C ILE A 135 16.58 10.36 -0.37
N ASP A 136 17.14 10.51 0.83
CA ASP A 136 18.56 10.82 0.98
C ASP A 136 19.43 9.65 0.52
N THR A 137 20.52 9.94 -0.17
CA THR A 137 21.49 8.90 -0.50
C THR A 137 22.39 8.62 0.69
N GLU A 138 22.47 7.36 1.12
CA GLU A 138 23.43 6.90 2.15
C GLU A 138 24.86 6.69 1.58
N GLY A 139 25.25 7.48 0.57
CA GLY A 139 26.53 7.43 -0.12
C GLY A 139 26.56 6.47 -1.32
N GLY A 140 27.18 6.91 -2.42
CA GLY A 140 27.53 6.07 -3.57
C GLY A 140 26.42 5.76 -4.57
N GLN A 141 25.14 5.85 -4.19
CA GLN A 141 23.99 5.54 -5.07
C GLN A 141 23.94 6.40 -6.34
N CYS A 142 24.48 7.62 -6.25
CA CYS A 142 24.56 8.58 -7.33
C CYS A 142 25.99 8.79 -7.87
N SER A 143 26.93 7.92 -7.48
CA SER A 143 28.28 7.93 -8.04
C SER A 143 28.24 7.68 -9.55
N GLY A 144 29.00 8.47 -10.32
CA GLY A 144 29.04 8.41 -11.77
C GLY A 144 27.79 8.93 -12.49
N ALA A 145 26.85 9.56 -11.78
CA ALA A 145 25.69 10.18 -12.41
C ALA A 145 26.10 11.36 -13.32
N ALA A 146 25.50 11.44 -14.51
CA ALA A 146 25.73 12.54 -15.45
C ALA A 146 24.94 13.78 -15.04
N TYR A 147 25.54 14.61 -14.19
CA TYR A 147 24.92 15.83 -13.65
C TYR A 147 24.86 16.97 -14.67
N GLN A 148 23.75 17.70 -14.62
CA GLN A 148 23.53 18.96 -15.33
C GLN A 148 23.06 20.03 -14.33
N PRO A 149 23.36 21.32 -14.59
CA PRO A 149 22.84 22.41 -13.77
C PRO A 149 21.30 22.39 -13.69
N PHE A 150 20.77 22.70 -12.51
CA PHE A 150 19.32 22.77 -12.27
C PHE A 150 18.90 24.07 -11.57
N PRO A 151 19.08 25.23 -12.23
CA PRO A 151 18.82 26.54 -11.64
C PRO A 151 17.33 26.80 -11.33
N GLU A 152 16.41 26.13 -12.02
CA GLU A 152 14.96 26.26 -11.82
C GLU A 152 14.56 25.82 -10.41
N LEU A 153 15.25 24.82 -9.84
CA LEU A 153 15.01 24.38 -8.47
C LEU A 153 15.30 25.49 -7.45
N LEU A 154 16.35 26.28 -7.70
CA LEU A 154 16.68 27.40 -6.83
C LEU A 154 15.63 28.51 -6.93
N ALA A 155 15.07 28.74 -8.12
CA ALA A 155 13.99 29.70 -8.31
C ALA A 155 12.74 29.29 -7.53
N GLU A 156 12.35 28.00 -7.61
CA GLU A 156 11.20 27.48 -6.87
C GLU A 156 11.42 27.56 -5.34
N LEU A 157 12.60 27.16 -4.85
CA LEU A 157 12.93 27.24 -3.43
C LEU A 157 12.92 28.68 -2.89
N ARG A 158 13.38 29.66 -3.68
CA ARG A 158 13.31 31.08 -3.31
C ARG A 158 11.86 31.55 -3.19
N HIS A 159 11.03 31.22 -4.17
CA HIS A 159 9.60 31.58 -4.17
C HIS A 159 8.85 30.94 -2.99
N LEU A 160 9.17 29.69 -2.64
CA LEU A 160 8.61 29.02 -1.46
C LEU A 160 9.04 29.69 -0.15
N LYS A 161 10.25 30.26 -0.09
CA LYS A 161 10.73 31.00 1.08
C LYS A 161 10.00 32.33 1.27
N GLU A 162 9.63 33.02 0.20
CA GLU A 162 8.92 34.31 0.26
C GLU A 162 7.45 34.15 0.68
N LYS A 163 6.83 32.99 0.40
CA LYS A 163 5.43 32.71 0.76
C LYS A 163 5.22 32.34 2.22
N LYS A 164 6.28 32.14 3.00
CA LYS A 164 6.24 31.66 4.37
C LYS A 164 6.60 32.76 5.35
#